data_AF-A0A522WM79-F1
#
_entry.id   AF-A0A522WM79-F1
#
_cell.length_a   1.000
_cell.length_b   1.000
_cell.length_c   1.000
_cell.angle_alpha   90.00
_cell.angle_beta   90.00
_cell.angle_gamma   90.00
#
_symmetry.space_group_name_H-M   'P 1'
#
loop_
_entity.id
_entity.type
_entity.pdbx_description
1 polymer ?
#
loop_
_entity_poly.entity_id
_entity_poly.type
_entity_poly.pdbx_seq_one_letter_code
_entity_poly.pdbx_strand_id
1 'polypeptide(L)'
;MKMVAVLIIMAVVFVGAAHSAEKKATNANALKEEMRLLESAYFNLVDSLILNKLNNIEEPFHAVHKAKERTRGALENGELTLPKNHDKMKHFETLDRRFHNNIAGLLALARNNDRKSVEIVTHRLLNACIECHAMFRQ
;
A
#
# COMPACT_ATOMS: atom_id res chain seq x y z
N MET A 1 -64.45 11.47 -26.30
CA MET A 1 -62.98 11.56 -26.42
C MET A 1 -62.38 11.66 -25.02
N LYS A 2 -61.26 10.94 -24.82
CA LYS A 2 -60.28 11.00 -23.70
C LYS A 2 -60.52 10.06 -22.51
N MET A 3 -60.01 8.83 -22.66
CA MET A 3 -59.51 8.03 -21.53
C MET A 3 -58.18 8.63 -21.07
N VAL A 4 -58.04 8.89 -19.77
CA VAL A 4 -56.80 9.32 -19.13
C VAL A 4 -56.10 8.07 -18.61
N ALA A 5 -54.99 7.69 -19.23
CA ALA A 5 -54.12 6.64 -18.72
C ALA A 5 -53.16 7.25 -17.68
N VAL A 6 -53.33 6.84 -16.43
CA VAL A 6 -52.41 7.18 -15.32
C VAL A 6 -51.24 6.20 -15.38
N LEU A 7 -50.08 6.67 -15.85
CA LEU A 7 -48.82 5.94 -15.76
C LEU A 7 -48.14 6.31 -14.44
N ILE A 8 -48.15 5.37 -13.49
CA ILE A 8 -47.35 5.43 -12.27
C ILE A 8 -45.94 4.96 -12.65
N ILE A 9 -45.00 5.90 -12.74
CA ILE A 9 -43.58 5.58 -12.96
C ILE A 9 -42.98 5.25 -11.59
N MET A 10 -42.75 3.95 -11.33
CA MET A 10 -41.93 3.51 -10.20
C MET A 10 -40.47 3.88 -10.47
N ALA A 11 -39.97 4.91 -9.79
CA ALA A 11 -38.55 5.21 -9.73
C ALA A 11 -37.87 4.23 -8.76
N VAL A 12 -37.29 3.16 -9.29
CA VAL A 12 -36.39 2.28 -8.52
C VAL A 12 -35.04 2.99 -8.38
N VAL A 13 -34.78 3.48 -7.18
CA VAL A 13 -33.56 4.21 -6.81
C VAL A 13 -32.39 3.22 -6.71
N PHE A 14 -31.61 3.09 -7.78
CA PHE A 14 -30.34 2.34 -7.82
C PHE A 14 -29.22 3.11 -7.06
N VAL A 15 -29.26 3.16 -5.73
CA VAL A 15 -28.21 3.83 -4.92
C VAL A 15 -27.11 2.87 -4.44
N GLY A 16 -27.34 1.55 -4.50
CA GLY A 16 -26.40 0.56 -3.96
C GLY A 16 -25.12 0.34 -4.77
N ALA A 17 -25.14 0.53 -6.10
CA ALA A 17 -23.99 0.20 -6.96
C ALA A 17 -22.92 1.31 -6.98
N ALA A 18 -23.32 2.58 -6.89
CA ALA A 18 -22.41 3.71 -6.94
C ALA A 18 -21.52 3.81 -5.70
N HIS A 19 -22.09 3.59 -4.50
CA HIS A 19 -21.34 3.62 -3.23
C HIS A 19 -20.29 2.51 -3.13
N SER A 20 -20.60 1.29 -3.61
CA SER A 20 -19.64 0.18 -3.63
C SER A 20 -18.52 0.40 -4.65
N ALA A 21 -18.80 1.00 -5.81
CA ALA A 21 -17.80 1.31 -6.82
C ALA A 21 -16.85 2.42 -6.36
N GLU A 22 -17.38 3.47 -5.74
CA GLU A 22 -16.61 4.59 -5.19
C GLU A 22 -15.68 4.14 -4.05
N LYS A 23 -16.19 3.29 -3.14
CA LYS A 23 -15.42 2.68 -2.06
C LYS A 23 -14.30 1.77 -2.59
N LYS A 24 -14.57 0.96 -3.63
CA LYS A 24 -13.54 0.09 -4.23
C LYS A 24 -12.43 0.87 -4.94
N ALA A 25 -12.79 1.96 -5.64
CA ALA A 25 -11.82 2.82 -6.33
C ALA A 25 -10.92 3.60 -5.34
N THR A 26 -11.47 4.11 -4.25
CA THR A 26 -10.71 4.78 -3.18
C THR A 26 -9.75 3.85 -2.45
N ASN A 27 -10.03 2.54 -2.41
CA ASN A 27 -9.17 1.57 -1.73
C ASN A 27 -8.08 0.95 -2.61
N ALA A 28 -8.33 0.76 -3.91
CA ALA A 28 -7.25 0.49 -4.87
C ALA A 28 -6.22 1.64 -4.92
N ASN A 29 -6.62 2.85 -4.51
CA ASN A 29 -5.74 4.00 -4.32
C ASN A 29 -4.83 3.86 -3.08
N ALA A 30 -5.27 3.16 -2.01
CA ALA A 30 -4.52 3.06 -0.76
C ALA A 30 -3.16 2.36 -0.96
N LEU A 31 -3.17 1.18 -1.59
CA LEU A 31 -1.93 0.45 -1.89
C LEU A 31 -1.01 1.23 -2.83
N LYS A 32 -1.56 1.87 -3.87
CA LYS A 32 -0.77 2.67 -4.81
C LYS A 32 -0.09 3.84 -4.13
N GLU A 33 -0.81 4.54 -3.25
CA GLU A 33 -0.23 5.64 -2.49
C GLU A 33 0.85 5.16 -1.53
N GLU A 34 0.64 4.02 -0.85
CA GLU A 34 1.69 3.42 -0.03
C GLU A 34 2.93 3.06 -0.86
N MET A 35 2.77 2.44 -2.03
CA MET A 35 3.90 2.10 -2.90
C MET A 35 4.69 3.34 -3.34
N ARG A 36 4.01 4.45 -3.64
CA ARG A 36 4.64 5.73 -4.00
C ARG A 36 5.42 6.33 -2.81
N LEU A 37 4.86 6.26 -1.61
CA LEU A 37 5.54 6.72 -0.39
C LEU A 37 6.75 5.83 -0.06
N LEU A 38 6.62 4.52 -0.24
CA LEU A 38 7.72 3.58 -0.07
C LEU A 38 8.86 3.83 -1.05
N GLU A 39 8.56 4.08 -2.32
CA GLU A 39 9.56 4.45 -3.32
C GLU A 39 10.34 5.70 -2.89
N SER A 40 9.62 6.76 -2.50
CA SER A 40 10.24 8.01 -2.04
C SER A 40 11.09 7.80 -0.77
N ALA A 41 10.61 7.03 0.21
CA ALA A 41 11.35 6.74 1.42
C ALA A 41 12.58 5.86 1.15
N TYR A 42 12.48 4.93 0.19
CA TYR A 42 13.57 4.07 -0.20
C TYR A 42 14.70 4.83 -0.91
N PHE A 43 14.37 5.79 -1.79
CA PHE A 43 15.39 6.69 -2.35
C PHE A 43 16.10 7.49 -1.27
N ASN A 44 15.36 8.04 -0.31
CA ASN A 44 15.98 8.74 0.81
C ASN A 44 16.87 7.83 1.67
N LEU A 45 16.47 6.58 1.91
CA LEU A 45 17.28 5.58 2.61
C LEU A 45 18.63 5.37 1.90
N VAL A 46 18.61 5.16 0.58
CA VAL A 46 19.82 4.96 -0.22
C VAL A 46 20.71 6.21 -0.19
N ASP A 47 20.15 7.40 -0.40
CA ASP A 47 20.89 8.66 -0.33
C ASP A 47 21.53 8.86 1.04
N SER A 48 20.77 8.59 2.11
CA SER A 48 21.24 8.70 3.48
C SER A 48 22.38 7.72 3.78
N LEU A 49 22.35 6.51 3.21
CA LEU A 49 23.44 5.54 3.34
C LEU A 49 24.71 5.98 2.61
N ILE A 50 24.57 6.46 1.37
CA ILE A 50 25.70 6.94 0.55
C ILE A 50 26.38 8.13 1.24
N LEU A 51 25.59 9.05 1.79
CA LEU A 51 26.07 10.27 2.45
C LEU A 51 26.44 10.07 3.93
N ASN A 52 26.30 8.86 4.48
CA ASN A 52 26.52 8.55 5.89
C ASN A 52 25.69 9.44 6.85
N LYS A 53 24.42 9.70 6.50
CA LYS A 53 23.45 10.49 7.27
C LYS A 53 22.31 9.62 7.80
N LEU A 54 22.63 8.65 8.66
CA LEU A 54 21.65 7.65 9.13
C LEU A 54 20.47 8.26 9.90
N ASN A 55 20.67 9.41 10.54
CA ASN A 55 19.62 10.18 11.22
C ASN A 55 18.53 10.72 10.28
N ASN A 56 18.79 10.80 8.97
CA ASN A 56 17.83 11.26 7.99
C ASN A 56 16.87 10.15 7.52
N ILE A 57 17.17 8.89 7.84
CA ILE A 57 16.43 7.72 7.33
C ILE A 57 15.00 7.68 7.87
N GLU A 58 14.77 8.04 9.13
CA GLU A 58 13.51 7.71 9.81
C GLU A 58 12.32 8.57 9.35
N GLU A 59 12.52 9.87 9.16
CA GLU A 59 11.41 10.81 8.94
C GLU A 59 10.53 10.44 7.72
N PRO A 60 11.07 10.08 6.54
CA PRO A 60 10.26 9.70 5.39
C PRO A 60 9.37 8.47 5.62
N PHE A 61 9.75 7.56 6.52
CA PHE A 61 8.96 6.36 6.81
C PHE A 61 7.75 6.63 7.72
N HIS A 62 7.62 7.82 8.32
CA HIS A 62 6.40 8.17 9.06
C HIS A 62 5.16 8.24 8.14
N ALA A 63 5.31 8.78 6.94
CA ALA A 63 4.23 8.84 5.96
C ALA A 63 3.87 7.42 5.46
N VAL A 64 4.88 6.58 5.24
CA VAL A 64 4.71 5.16 4.90
C VAL A 64 3.90 4.45 5.99
N HIS A 65 4.23 4.63 7.27
CA HIS A 65 3.50 3.98 8.36
C HIS A 65 2.01 4.35 8.37
N LYS A 66 1.67 5.62 8.12
CA LYS A 66 0.26 6.05 8.00
C LYS A 66 -0.43 5.43 6.78
N ALA A 67 0.28 5.31 5.66
CA ALA A 67 -0.27 4.72 4.45
C ALA A 67 -0.54 3.21 4.60
N LYS A 68 0.39 2.49 5.23
CA LYS A 68 0.26 1.07 5.60
C LYS A 68 -1.05 0.77 6.31
N GLU A 69 -1.44 1.59 7.28
CA GLU A 69 -2.68 1.35 8.03
C GLU A 69 -3.93 1.49 7.14
N ARG A 70 -3.89 2.34 6.12
CA ARG A 70 -4.98 2.45 5.13
C ARG A 70 -4.99 1.24 4.19
N THR A 71 -3.83 0.80 3.72
CA THR A 71 -3.71 -0.43 2.92
C THR A 71 -4.19 -1.65 3.70
N ARG A 72 -3.82 -1.75 4.98
CA ARG A 72 -4.28 -2.81 5.89
C ARG A 72 -5.79 -2.83 6.04
N GLY A 73 -6.41 -1.66 6.23
CA GLY A 73 -7.88 -1.55 6.25
C GLY A 73 -8.52 -2.02 4.93
N ALA A 74 -7.96 -1.62 3.79
CA ALA A 74 -8.44 -2.06 2.48
C ALA A 74 -8.29 -3.58 2.26
N LEU A 75 -7.22 -4.20 2.79
CA LEU A 75 -7.04 -5.65 2.77
C LEU A 75 -8.06 -6.36 3.66
N GLU A 76 -8.22 -5.92 4.91
CA GLU A 76 -9.14 -6.52 5.90
C GLU A 76 -10.60 -6.44 5.42
N ASN A 77 -10.96 -5.39 4.67
CA ASN A 77 -12.30 -5.22 4.11
C ASN A 77 -12.51 -5.93 2.75
N GLY A 78 -11.48 -6.56 2.17
CA GLY A 78 -11.56 -7.18 0.84
C GLY A 78 -11.71 -6.18 -0.31
N GLU A 79 -11.26 -4.93 -0.11
CA GLU A 79 -11.42 -3.81 -1.04
C GLU A 79 -10.24 -3.68 -2.01
N LEU A 80 -9.19 -4.46 -1.79
CA LEU A 80 -7.97 -4.48 -2.58
C LEU A 80 -7.98 -5.66 -3.57
N THR A 81 -7.64 -5.38 -4.83
CA THR A 81 -7.44 -6.40 -5.86
C THR A 81 -6.04 -6.29 -6.44
N LEU A 82 -5.32 -7.41 -6.49
CA LEU A 82 -3.97 -7.46 -7.06
C LEU A 82 -4.05 -7.54 -8.59
N PRO A 83 -3.25 -6.76 -9.34
CA PRO A 83 -3.22 -6.81 -10.81
C PRO A 83 -2.84 -8.18 -11.37
N LYS A 84 -1.94 -8.89 -10.68
CA LYS A 84 -1.44 -10.22 -11.04
C LYS A 84 -1.56 -11.17 -9.85
N ASN A 85 -1.80 -12.46 -10.10
CA ASN A 85 -1.89 -13.50 -9.05
C ASN A 85 -2.90 -13.16 -7.93
N HIS A 86 -4.12 -12.75 -8.31
CA HIS A 86 -5.17 -12.33 -7.37
C HIS A 86 -5.60 -13.44 -6.40
N ASP A 87 -5.41 -14.70 -6.77
CA ASP A 87 -5.62 -15.89 -5.96
C ASP A 87 -4.62 -16.01 -4.78
N LYS A 88 -3.52 -15.25 -4.80
CA LYS A 88 -2.43 -15.32 -3.82
C LYS A 88 -2.45 -14.17 -2.78
N MET A 89 -3.62 -13.60 -2.50
CA MET A 89 -3.76 -12.47 -1.54
C MET A 89 -3.11 -12.75 -0.17
N LYS A 90 -3.32 -13.95 0.40
CA LYS A 90 -2.69 -14.33 1.68
C LYS A 90 -1.16 -14.30 1.64
N HIS A 91 -0.58 -14.64 0.48
CA HIS A 91 0.86 -14.58 0.29
C HIS A 91 1.33 -13.13 0.21
N PHE A 92 0.62 -12.28 -0.53
CA PHE A 92 0.85 -10.84 -0.57
C PHE A 92 0.86 -10.23 0.83
N GLU A 93 -0.18 -10.47 1.65
CA GLU A 93 -0.25 -9.99 3.03
C GLU A 93 0.92 -10.46 3.91
N THR A 94 1.44 -11.66 3.65
CA THR A 94 2.58 -12.22 4.38
C THR A 94 3.88 -11.49 4.01
N LEU A 95 4.09 -11.24 2.71
CA LEU A 95 5.23 -10.48 2.22
C LEU A 95 5.18 -9.03 2.71
N ASP A 96 4.02 -8.39 2.60
CA ASP A 96 3.76 -7.01 3.06
C ASP A 96 4.11 -6.84 4.55
N ARG A 97 3.54 -7.69 5.41
CA ARG A 97 3.82 -7.67 6.86
C ARG A 97 5.30 -7.88 7.17
N ARG A 98 5.95 -8.84 6.49
CA ARG A 98 7.38 -9.11 6.68
C ARG A 98 8.22 -7.90 6.25
N PHE A 99 7.85 -7.27 5.15
CA PHE A 99 8.52 -6.08 4.64
C PHE A 99 8.45 -4.92 5.63
N HIS A 100 7.26 -4.61 6.17
CA HIS A 100 7.12 -3.57 7.18
C HIS A 100 7.83 -3.87 8.50
N ASN A 101 7.90 -5.13 8.92
CA ASN A 101 8.70 -5.53 10.08
C ASN A 101 10.20 -5.30 9.84
N ASN A 102 10.69 -5.57 8.62
CA ASN A 102 12.08 -5.27 8.25
C ASN A 102 12.35 -3.77 8.25
N ILE A 103 11.40 -2.93 7.80
CA ILE A 103 11.51 -1.47 7.92
C ILE A 103 11.64 -1.06 9.38
N ALA A 104 10.77 -1.54 10.26
CA ALA A 104 10.84 -1.19 11.69
C ALA A 104 12.20 -1.57 12.32
N GLY A 105 12.73 -2.75 11.96
CA GLY A 105 14.08 -3.17 12.36
C GLY A 105 15.18 -2.26 11.80
N LEU A 106 15.09 -1.88 10.53
CA LEU A 106 16.03 -0.94 9.89
C LEU A 106 16.05 0.42 10.61
N LEU A 107 14.87 0.96 10.95
CA LEU A 107 14.78 2.23 11.67
C LEU A 107 15.43 2.17 13.06
N ALA A 108 15.26 1.06 13.77
CA ALA A 108 15.95 0.85 15.05
C ALA A 108 17.48 0.80 14.89
N LEU A 109 17.98 0.15 13.84
CA LEU A 109 19.41 0.11 13.53
C LEU A 109 19.95 1.51 13.16
N ALA A 110 19.19 2.28 12.38
CA ALA A 110 19.55 3.65 11.99
C ALA A 110 19.67 4.57 13.23
N ARG A 111 18.72 4.49 14.17
CA ARG A 111 18.79 5.23 15.45
C ARG A 111 20.03 4.87 16.28
N ASN A 112 20.48 3.63 16.19
CA ASN A 112 21.67 3.14 16.88
C ASN A 112 22.98 3.41 16.11
N ASN A 113 22.93 4.14 14.99
CA ASN A 113 24.05 4.40 14.09
C ASN A 113 24.76 3.12 13.57
N ASP A 114 24.05 1.98 13.50
CA ASP A 114 24.60 0.73 13.00
C ASP A 114 24.57 0.68 11.47
N ARG A 115 25.50 1.42 10.85
CA ARG A 115 25.58 1.56 9.39
C ARG A 115 25.63 0.21 8.66
N LYS A 116 26.44 -0.73 9.15
CA LYS A 116 26.66 -2.02 8.48
C LYS A 116 25.37 -2.84 8.47
N SER A 117 24.65 -2.88 9.59
CA SER A 117 23.37 -3.58 9.64
C SER A 117 22.30 -2.86 8.81
N VAL A 118 22.28 -1.52 8.79
CA VAL A 118 21.37 -0.76 7.92
C VAL A 118 21.62 -1.09 6.44
N GLU A 119 22.87 -1.17 6.00
CA GLU A 119 23.23 -1.57 4.62
C GLU A 119 22.70 -2.97 4.29
N ILE A 120 22.96 -3.95 5.16
CA ILE A 120 22.50 -5.34 4.98
C ILE A 120 20.97 -5.40 4.88
N VAL A 121 20.26 -4.72 5.77
CA VAL A 121 18.78 -4.72 5.76
C VAL A 121 18.25 -3.97 4.55
N THR A 122 18.94 -2.92 4.07
CA THR A 122 18.57 -2.18 2.85
C THR A 122 18.59 -3.08 1.63
N HIS A 123 19.63 -3.89 1.44
CA HIS A 123 19.69 -4.88 0.36
C HIS A 123 18.58 -5.93 0.47
N ARG A 124 18.28 -6.39 1.69
CA ARG A 124 17.16 -7.33 1.92
C ARG A 124 15.81 -6.71 1.54
N LEU A 125 15.60 -5.43 1.88
CA LEU A 125 14.39 -4.71 1.49
C LEU A 125 14.31 -4.52 -0.04
N LEU A 126 15.43 -4.24 -0.72
CA LEU A 126 15.48 -4.15 -2.18
C LEU A 126 14.97 -5.44 -2.83
N ASN A 127 15.52 -6.57 -2.40
CA ASN A 127 15.15 -7.88 -2.93
C ASN A 127 13.66 -8.17 -2.68
N ALA A 128 13.15 -7.83 -1.50
CA ALA A 128 11.72 -7.98 -1.20
C ALA A 128 10.83 -7.12 -2.11
N CYS A 129 11.22 -5.88 -2.43
CA CYS A 129 10.52 -5.06 -3.41
C CYS A 129 10.49 -5.72 -4.80
N ILE A 130 11.65 -6.20 -5.27
CA ILE A 130 11.77 -6.86 -6.58
C ILE A 130 10.90 -8.12 -6.65
N GLU A 131 10.99 -8.98 -5.64
CA GLU A 131 10.26 -10.25 -5.56
C GLU A 131 8.74 -10.02 -5.49
N CYS A 132 8.28 -9.11 -4.63
CA CYS A 132 6.86 -8.77 -4.50
C CYS A 132 6.32 -8.19 -5.82
N HIS A 133 7.03 -7.24 -6.42
CA HIS A 133 6.62 -6.64 -7.69
C HIS A 133 6.59 -7.64 -8.85
N ALA A 134 7.58 -8.52 -8.96
CA ALA A 134 7.58 -9.56 -10.00
C ALA A 134 6.35 -10.47 -9.91
N MET A 135 5.85 -10.70 -8.68
CA MET A 135 4.69 -11.54 -8.44
C MET A 135 3.36 -10.80 -8.62
N PHE A 136 3.23 -9.57 -8.17
CA PHE A 136 1.92 -8.92 -8.00
C PHE A 136 1.70 -7.66 -8.84
N ARG A 137 2.78 -7.06 -9.37
CA ARG A 137 2.71 -5.85 -10.20
C ARG A 137 2.62 -6.21 -11.69
N GLN A 138 1.94 -5.36 -12.46
CA GLN A 138 1.90 -5.37 -13.93
C GLN A 138 2.87 -4.34 -14.49
#